data_AF-A0A2E0FHH5-F1
#
_entry.id   AF-A0A2E0FHH5-F1
#
_cell.length_a   1.000
_cell.length_b   1.000
_cell.length_c   1.000
_cell.angle_alpha   90.00
_cell.angle_beta   90.00
_cell.angle_gamma   90.00
#
_symmetry.space_group_name_H-M   'P 1'
#
loop_
_entity.id
_entity.type
_entity.pdbx_description
1 polymer ?
#
loop_
_entity_poly.entity_id
_entity_poly.type
_entity_poly.pdbx_seq_one_letter_code
_entity_poly.pdbx_strand_id
1 'polypeptide(L)'
;MIRNNLTCERRRKKLTFIKRFDNGQLLKALLVPVNLKNDNCIWNFSIAVSRSNRQINDWNKCRKNRRANKLKSNLTGNVGPKSLIEAARITRECFVHIRKGDSIIFKCESSMRQKQIRVFKKWLIGREKLNWEYLEDLNVFFIYKK
;
A
#
# COMPACT_ATOMS: atom_id res chain seq x y z
N MET A 1 15.34 -10.14 8.78
CA MET A 1 16.25 -10.12 7.62
C MET A 1 15.50 -9.67 6.38
N ILE A 2 15.67 -8.41 6.00
CA ILE A 2 15.18 -7.88 4.72
C ILE A 2 16.18 -8.37 3.67
N ARG A 3 15.73 -9.18 2.70
CA ARG A 3 16.62 -9.70 1.64
C ARG A 3 17.12 -8.53 0.80
N ASN A 4 18.44 -8.35 0.76
CA ASN A 4 19.21 -7.37 -0.02
C ASN A 4 19.01 -7.55 -1.54
N ASN A 5 17.83 -7.23 -2.07
CA ASN A 5 17.55 -7.25 -3.51
C ASN A 5 16.57 -6.12 -3.91
N LEU A 6 16.77 -4.91 -3.37
CA LEU A 6 15.98 -3.73 -3.71
C LEU A 6 16.71 -2.78 -4.69
N THR A 7 17.62 -3.28 -5.52
CA THR A 7 18.11 -2.52 -6.67
C THR A 7 17.11 -2.65 -7.82
N CYS A 8 16.20 -1.68 -7.89
CA CYS A 8 15.15 -1.51 -8.91
C CYS A 8 15.69 -1.20 -10.33
N GLU A 9 17.00 -1.33 -10.58
CA GLU A 9 17.64 -0.65 -11.72
C GLU A 9 17.39 -1.29 -13.09
N ARG A 10 17.10 -2.60 -13.18
CA ARG A 10 16.94 -3.27 -14.49
C ARG A 10 15.57 -3.85 -14.81
N ARG A 11 14.75 -4.17 -13.82
CA ARG A 11 13.36 -4.63 -14.04
C ARG A 11 12.51 -4.14 -12.89
N ARG A 12 11.61 -3.21 -13.19
CA ARG A 12 10.56 -2.78 -12.27
C ARG A 12 9.69 -3.98 -11.94
N LYS A 13 9.91 -4.58 -10.77
CA LYS A 13 9.22 -5.79 -10.32
C LYS A 13 8.36 -5.47 -9.13
N LYS A 14 7.26 -6.21 -9.02
CA LYS A 14 6.41 -6.18 -7.83
C LYS A 14 7.23 -6.50 -6.58
N LEU A 15 7.11 -5.66 -5.56
CA LEU A 15 7.64 -5.91 -4.22
C LEU A 15 6.51 -6.32 -3.29
N THR A 16 6.83 -7.17 -2.32
CA THR A 16 5.87 -7.69 -1.34
C THR A 16 6.50 -7.72 0.04
N PHE A 17 5.82 -7.11 1.00
CA PHE A 17 6.23 -7.03 2.39
C PHE A 17 5.16 -7.66 3.26
N ILE A 18 5.57 -8.38 4.30
CA ILE A 18 4.66 -9.02 5.25
C ILE A 18 5.16 -8.73 6.66
N LYS A 19 4.29 -8.16 7.48
CA LYS A 19 4.52 -7.96 8.92
C LYS A 19 3.45 -8.71 9.71
N ARG A 20 3.87 -9.51 10.69
CA ARG A 20 2.96 -10.11 11.67
C ARG A 20 2.90 -9.23 12.92
N PHE A 21 1.71 -9.11 13.50
CA PHE A 21 1.47 -8.44 14.78
C PHE A 21 1.19 -9.48 15.87
N ASP A 22 1.35 -9.07 17.12
CA ASP A 22 1.23 -9.93 18.31
C ASP A 22 -0.17 -10.56 18.43
N ASN A 23 -1.21 -9.89 17.90
CA ASN A 23 -2.60 -10.37 17.92
C ASN A 23 -2.91 -11.43 16.84
N GLY A 24 -1.89 -11.97 16.18
CA GLY A 24 -2.00 -12.96 15.11
C GLY A 24 -2.49 -12.42 13.77
N GLN A 25 -2.76 -11.11 13.65
CA GLN A 25 -3.02 -10.48 12.35
C GLN A 25 -1.70 -10.21 11.61
N LEU A 26 -1.77 -10.14 10.30
CA LEU A 26 -0.68 -9.76 9.43
C LEU A 26 -1.08 -8.62 8.51
N LEU A 27 -0.16 -7.67 8.35
CA LEU A 27 -0.18 -6.66 7.29
C LEU A 27 0.60 -7.23 6.10
N LYS A 28 -0.01 -7.17 4.93
CA LYS A 28 0.69 -7.38 3.67
C LYS A 28 0.66 -6.09 2.87
N ALA A 29 1.84 -5.60 2.51
CA ALA A 29 2.01 -4.46 1.64
C ALA A 29 2.60 -4.89 0.30
N LEU A 30 2.12 -4.31 -0.78
CA LEU A 30 2.54 -4.58 -2.15
C LEU A 30 2.90 -3.26 -2.83
N LEU A 31 4.00 -3.25 -3.56
CA LEU A 31 4.34 -2.17 -4.49
C LEU A 31 4.38 -2.77 -5.89
N VAL A 32 3.51 -2.30 -6.79
CA VAL A 32 3.33 -2.87 -8.13
C VAL A 32 3.49 -1.78 -9.17
N PRO A 33 4.34 -1.94 -10.20
CA PRO A 33 4.39 -0.98 -11.30
C PRO A 33 3.08 -1.08 -12.11
N VAL A 34 2.40 0.03 -12.34
CA VAL A 34 1.10 0.06 -13.06
C VAL A 34 1.14 0.80 -14.38
N ASN A 35 2.03 1.77 -14.54
CA ASN A 35 2.20 2.50 -15.80
C ASN A 35 3.68 2.81 -16.00
N LEU A 36 4.15 2.64 -17.23
CA LEU A 36 5.50 2.93 -17.68
C LEU A 36 5.39 3.89 -18.86
N LYS A 37 5.90 5.11 -18.70
CA LYS A 37 5.91 6.11 -19.77
C LYS A 37 7.21 6.91 -19.72
N ASN A 38 7.91 6.98 -20.85
CA ASN A 38 9.14 7.77 -21.00
C ASN A 38 10.14 7.53 -19.86
N ASP A 39 10.42 6.25 -19.58
CA ASP A 39 11.26 5.82 -18.46
C ASP A 39 10.81 6.21 -17.05
N ASN A 40 9.63 6.81 -16.88
CA ASN A 40 9.00 7.04 -15.57
C ASN A 40 7.97 5.95 -15.27
N CYS A 41 7.78 5.65 -13.99
CA CYS A 41 6.82 4.66 -13.54
C CYS A 41 5.91 5.18 -12.44
N ILE A 42 4.63 4.84 -12.56
CA ILE A 42 3.66 4.95 -11.49
C ILE A 42 3.61 3.61 -10.77
N TRP A 43 3.89 3.61 -9.47
CA TRP A 43 3.86 2.45 -8.61
C TRP A 43 2.61 2.47 -7.73
N ASN A 44 1.77 1.45 -7.84
CA ASN A 44 0.63 1.28 -6.94
C ASN A 44 1.07 0.58 -5.65
N PHE A 45 0.99 1.32 -4.53
CA PHE A 45 1.15 0.80 -3.19
C PHE A 45 -0.21 0.36 -2.65
N SER A 46 -0.28 -0.87 -2.13
CA SER A 46 -1.51 -1.45 -1.60
C SER A 46 -1.23 -2.18 -0.31
N ILE A 47 -2.14 -2.06 0.66
CA ILE A 47 -2.04 -2.74 1.95
C ILE A 47 -3.32 -3.49 2.27
N ALA A 48 -3.17 -4.64 2.92
CA ALA A 48 -4.28 -5.40 3.46
C ALA A 48 -3.90 -6.02 4.80
N VAL A 49 -4.86 -6.04 5.73
CA VAL A 49 -4.70 -6.64 7.06
C VAL A 49 -5.67 -7.81 7.21
N SER A 50 -5.17 -8.95 7.69
CA SER A 50 -6.01 -10.13 7.99
C SER A 50 -5.23 -11.10 8.87
N ARG A 51 -5.90 -12.10 9.48
CA ARG A 51 -5.22 -13.27 10.07
C ARG A 51 -4.77 -14.29 9.02
N SER A 52 -5.31 -14.23 7.81
CA SER A 52 -5.07 -15.24 6.76
C SER A 52 -4.35 -14.67 5.55
N ASN A 53 -3.12 -15.12 5.31
CA ASN A 53 -2.36 -14.77 4.10
C ASN A 53 -3.09 -15.27 2.82
N ARG A 54 -3.77 -16.41 2.90
CA ARG A 54 -4.56 -16.94 1.78
C ARG A 54 -5.76 -16.03 1.47
N GLN A 55 -6.41 -15.47 2.48
CA GLN A 55 -7.50 -14.50 2.29
C GLN A 55 -6.98 -13.23 1.58
N ILE A 56 -5.86 -12.68 2.04
CA ILE A 56 -5.25 -11.50 1.41
C ILE A 56 -4.81 -11.81 -0.03
N ASN A 57 -4.25 -12.99 -0.29
CA ASN A 57 -3.85 -13.38 -1.64
C ASN A 57 -5.05 -13.49 -2.59
N ASP A 58 -6.16 -14.05 -2.12
CA ASP A 58 -7.37 -14.16 -2.93
C ASP A 58 -7.99 -12.79 -3.22
N TRP A 59 -7.98 -11.88 -2.23
CA TRP A 59 -8.39 -10.49 -2.42
C TRP A 59 -7.50 -9.75 -3.42
N ASN A 60 -6.17 -9.84 -3.28
CA ASN A 60 -5.21 -9.24 -4.20
C ASN A 60 -5.32 -9.77 -5.64
N LYS A 61 -5.79 -11.01 -5.81
CA LYS A 61 -6.04 -11.62 -7.13
C LYS A 61 -7.47 -11.36 -7.63
N CYS A 62 -8.24 -10.52 -6.95
CA CYS A 62 -9.64 -10.22 -7.26
C CYS A 62 -10.51 -11.48 -7.44
N ARG A 63 -10.23 -12.55 -6.69
CA ARG A 63 -10.98 -13.80 -6.82
C ARG A 63 -12.42 -13.61 -6.36
N LYS A 64 -13.37 -14.12 -7.12
CA LYS A 64 -14.80 -14.10 -6.79
C LYS A 64 -15.15 -15.19 -5.76
N ASN A 65 -14.62 -15.07 -4.53
CA ASN A 65 -14.89 -16.04 -3.47
C ASN A 65 -15.19 -15.39 -2.12
N ARG A 66 -15.77 -16.18 -1.20
CA ARG A 66 -16.18 -15.72 0.14
C ARG A 66 -15.03 -15.06 0.92
N ARG A 67 -13.80 -15.55 0.75
CA ARG A 67 -12.62 -15.05 1.48
C ARG A 67 -12.24 -13.64 1.02
N ALA A 68 -12.13 -13.43 -0.29
CA ALA A 68 -11.87 -12.12 -0.88
C ALA A 68 -13.01 -11.12 -0.56
N ASN A 69 -14.26 -11.54 -0.71
CA ASN A 69 -15.42 -10.70 -0.41
C ASN A 69 -15.47 -10.30 1.07
N LYS A 70 -15.20 -11.22 1.99
CA LYS A 70 -15.12 -10.93 3.44
C LYS A 70 -14.02 -9.93 3.79
N LEU A 71 -12.92 -9.90 3.03
CA LEU A 71 -11.86 -8.92 3.23
C LEU A 71 -12.26 -7.54 2.70
N LYS A 72 -12.95 -7.49 1.56
CA LYS A 72 -13.45 -6.25 0.95
C LYS A 72 -14.56 -5.60 1.78
N SER A 73 -15.48 -6.41 2.32
CA SER A 73 -16.64 -5.92 3.05
C SER A 73 -16.29 -5.42 4.46
N ASN A 74 -15.26 -5.99 5.07
CA ASN A 74 -14.90 -5.72 6.45
C ASN A 74 -13.59 -4.94 6.53
N LEU A 75 -13.59 -3.86 7.31
CA LEU A 75 -12.38 -3.22 7.84
C LEU A 75 -11.69 -4.18 8.82
N THR A 76 -11.04 -5.21 8.28
CA THR A 76 -10.55 -6.37 9.02
C THR A 76 -9.21 -6.05 9.66
N GLY A 77 -9.23 -5.33 10.77
CA GLY A 77 -8.02 -4.97 11.49
C GLY A 77 -8.32 -4.37 12.86
N ASN A 78 -8.18 -5.17 13.91
CA ASN A 78 -8.09 -4.63 15.28
C ASN A 78 -6.64 -4.21 15.60
N VAL A 79 -5.74 -4.28 14.61
CA VAL A 79 -4.37 -3.73 14.68
C VAL A 79 -4.40 -2.20 14.87
N GLY A 80 -5.46 -1.54 14.39
CA GLY A 80 -5.65 -0.10 14.56
C GLY A 80 -4.52 0.72 13.92
N PRO A 81 -4.09 1.84 14.55
CA PRO A 81 -3.06 2.73 13.99
C PRO A 81 -1.71 2.06 13.69
N LYS A 82 -1.37 0.94 14.37
CA LYS A 82 -0.09 0.24 14.16
C LYS A 82 0.10 -0.23 12.72
N SER A 83 -0.99 -0.62 12.02
CA SER A 83 -0.88 -1.04 10.62
C SER A 83 -0.60 0.13 9.69
N LEU A 84 -1.10 1.33 10.03
CA LEU A 84 -0.79 2.54 9.27
C LEU A 84 0.69 2.92 9.47
N ILE A 85 1.17 2.95 10.71
CA ILE A 85 2.58 3.24 11.03
C ILE A 85 3.52 2.32 10.25
N GLU A 86 3.25 1.02 10.25
CA GLU A 86 4.06 0.06 9.50
C GLU A 86 3.95 0.28 7.97
N ALA A 87 2.76 0.61 7.46
CA ALA A 87 2.59 0.95 6.06
C ALA A 87 3.44 2.18 5.66
N ALA A 88 3.52 3.23 6.50
CA ALA A 88 4.38 4.40 6.21
C ALA A 88 5.83 4.00 6.13
N ARG A 89 6.27 3.22 7.12
CA ARG A 89 7.64 2.75 7.18
C ARG A 89 8.01 2.03 5.89
N ILE A 90 7.18 1.07 5.47
CA ILE A 90 7.38 0.32 4.22
C ILE A 90 7.36 1.28 3.01
N THR A 91 6.44 2.24 2.95
CA THR A 91 6.39 3.18 1.82
C THR A 91 7.60 4.10 1.77
N ARG A 92 8.14 4.54 2.91
CA ARG A 92 9.40 5.31 2.98
C ARG A 92 10.57 4.49 2.46
N GLU A 93 10.68 3.23 2.90
CA GLU A 93 11.70 2.31 2.40
C GLU A 93 11.57 2.13 0.88
N CYS A 94 10.35 1.92 0.36
CA CYS A 94 10.09 1.88 -1.08
C CYS A 94 10.50 3.17 -1.80
N PHE A 95 10.14 4.33 -1.24
CA PHE A 95 10.39 5.63 -1.83
C PHE A 95 11.88 5.93 -1.98
N VAL A 96 12.71 5.48 -1.04
CA VAL A 96 14.18 5.56 -1.14
C VAL A 96 14.69 4.80 -2.38
N HIS A 97 14.08 3.67 -2.72
CA HIS A 97 14.56 2.78 -3.78
C HIS A 97 13.94 2.99 -5.17
N ILE A 98 12.79 3.67 -5.30
CA ILE A 98 12.26 4.02 -6.64
C ILE A 98 13.16 5.05 -7.34
N ARG A 99 13.10 5.11 -8.67
CA ARG A 99 13.92 6.05 -9.46
C ARG A 99 13.38 7.49 -9.30
N LYS A 100 14.25 8.49 -9.48
CA LYS A 100 13.78 9.87 -9.68
C LYS A 100 12.91 9.91 -10.94
N GLY A 101 11.85 10.70 -10.91
CA GLY A 101 10.81 10.72 -11.94
C GLY A 101 9.67 9.70 -11.73
N ASP A 102 9.86 8.69 -10.87
CA ASP A 102 8.78 7.76 -10.52
C ASP A 102 7.85 8.35 -9.44
N SER A 103 6.62 7.83 -9.38
CA SER A 103 5.65 8.17 -8.34
C SER A 103 5.10 6.93 -7.65
N ILE A 104 4.70 7.07 -6.38
CA ILE A 104 3.93 6.06 -5.66
C ILE A 104 2.51 6.57 -5.50
N ILE A 105 1.53 5.76 -5.86
CA ILE A 105 0.11 6.01 -5.64
C ILE A 105 -0.44 5.05 -4.59
N PHE A 106 -1.46 5.49 -3.88
CA PHE A 106 -2.17 4.71 -2.88
C PHE A 106 -3.68 4.93 -3.03
N LYS A 107 -4.41 3.87 -3.37
CA LYS A 107 -5.87 3.88 -3.58
C LYS A 107 -6.61 3.36 -2.36
N CYS A 108 -7.67 4.07 -1.96
CA CYS A 108 -8.53 3.64 -0.86
C CYS A 108 -9.69 2.74 -1.35
N GLU A 109 -9.53 1.42 -1.24
CA GLU A 109 -10.50 0.42 -1.72
C GLU A 109 -11.47 -0.11 -0.64
N SER A 110 -11.58 0.57 0.49
CA SER A 110 -12.45 0.20 1.62
C SER A 110 -13.95 0.33 1.32
N SER A 111 -14.77 -0.53 1.92
CA SER A 111 -16.24 -0.42 1.94
C SER A 111 -16.73 0.90 2.58
N MET A 112 -16.00 1.42 3.57
CA MET A 112 -16.24 2.75 4.16
C MET A 112 -15.25 3.78 3.63
N ARG A 113 -15.27 4.00 2.30
CA ARG A 113 -14.25 4.80 1.58
C ARG A 113 -14.06 6.20 2.17
N GLN A 114 -15.12 6.98 2.37
CA GLN A 114 -15.03 8.35 2.87
C GLN A 114 -14.43 8.45 4.28
N LYS A 115 -14.78 7.52 5.17
CA LYS A 115 -14.19 7.45 6.51
C LYS A 115 -12.69 7.15 6.45
N GLN A 116 -12.29 6.22 5.59
CA GLN A 116 -10.87 5.88 5.41
C GLN A 116 -10.08 7.00 4.75
N ILE A 117 -10.63 7.69 3.75
CA ILE A 117 -9.98 8.87 3.14
C ILE A 117 -9.67 9.92 4.20
N ARG A 118 -10.61 10.24 5.11
CA ARG A 118 -10.35 11.19 6.22
C ARG A 118 -9.21 10.74 7.13
N VAL A 119 -9.17 9.45 7.48
CA VAL A 119 -8.08 8.87 8.29
C VAL A 119 -6.74 8.98 7.55
N PHE A 120 -6.71 8.65 6.26
CA PHE A 120 -5.51 8.74 5.44
C PHE A 120 -5.07 10.18 5.22
N LYS A 121 -5.96 11.14 4.95
CA LYS A 121 -5.62 12.58 4.87
C LYS A 121 -4.93 13.04 6.16
N LYS A 122 -5.52 12.73 7.32
CA LYS A 122 -4.94 13.09 8.63
C LYS A 122 -3.53 12.53 8.83
N TRP A 123 -3.24 11.35 8.28
CA TRP A 123 -2.02 10.63 8.56
C TRP A 123 -0.94 10.80 7.48
N LEU A 124 -1.28 10.62 6.19
CA LEU A 124 -0.39 10.81 5.05
C LEU A 124 -0.05 12.29 4.82
N ILE A 125 -1.01 13.20 4.97
CA ILE A 125 -0.78 14.63 4.71
C ILE A 125 -0.40 15.33 6.01
N GLY A 126 -1.12 15.04 7.10
CA GLY A 126 -0.96 15.77 8.36
C GLY A 126 0.16 15.30 9.29
N ARG A 127 0.77 14.13 9.06
CA ARG A 127 1.77 13.53 9.99
C ARG A 127 2.99 12.92 9.32
N GLU A 128 2.88 12.52 8.07
CA GLU A 128 3.96 11.85 7.35
C GLU A 128 5.02 12.86 6.92
N LYS A 129 6.27 12.39 6.75
CA LYS A 129 7.39 13.25 6.33
C LYS A 129 7.49 13.41 4.82
N LEU A 130 6.94 12.45 4.07
CA LEU A 130 6.89 12.52 2.62
C LEU A 130 5.77 13.47 2.19
N ASN A 131 6.00 14.21 1.11
CA ASN A 131 5.05 15.19 0.58
C ASN A 131 3.91 14.50 -0.16
N TRP A 132 3.03 13.83 0.59
CA TRP A 132 1.83 13.23 0.03
C TRP A 132 0.84 14.29 -0.41
N GLU A 133 0.33 14.10 -1.61
CA GLU A 133 -0.73 14.89 -2.19
C GLU A 133 -1.96 14.00 -2.37
N TYR A 134 -3.15 14.59 -2.33
CA TYR A 134 -4.41 13.89 -2.55
C TYR A 134 -5.13 14.45 -3.77
N LEU A 135 -5.33 13.60 -4.77
CA LEU A 135 -6.10 13.91 -5.97
C LEU A 135 -7.55 13.53 -5.74
N GLU A 136 -8.41 14.52 -5.53
CA GLU A 136 -9.81 14.31 -5.14
C GLU A 136 -10.59 13.59 -6.23
N ASP A 137 -10.43 14.00 -7.49
CA ASP A 137 -11.12 13.43 -8.65
C ASP A 137 -10.87 11.93 -8.81
N LEU A 138 -9.66 11.49 -8.46
CA LEU A 138 -9.25 10.10 -8.59
C LEU A 138 -9.40 9.32 -7.28
N ASN A 139 -9.64 10.00 -6.15
CA ASN A 139 -9.59 9.44 -4.80
C ASN A 139 -8.27 8.70 -4.52
N VAL A 140 -7.15 9.31 -4.93
CA VAL A 140 -5.81 8.72 -4.86
C VAL A 140 -4.89 9.64 -4.07
N PHE A 141 -4.12 9.05 -3.17
CA PHE A 141 -2.95 9.70 -2.58
C PHE A 141 -1.73 9.40 -3.43
N PHE A 142 -0.86 10.37 -3.65
CA PHE A 142 0.39 10.14 -4.38
C PHE A 142 1.57 10.90 -3.80
N ILE A 143 2.76 10.39 -4.09
CA ILE A 143 4.04 11.05 -3.85
C ILE A 143 4.88 10.95 -5.11
N TYR A 144 5.55 12.04 -5.46
CA TYR A 144 6.44 12.11 -6.62
C TYR A 144 7.89 12.22 -6.16
N LYS A 145 8.78 11.42 -6.73
CA LYS A 145 10.22 11.51 -6.45
C LYS A 145 10.87 12.44 -7.46
N LYS A 146 11.19 13.66 -6.99
CA LYS A 146 11.97 14.64 -7.75
C LYS A 146 13.42 14.19 -7.94
#